data_AF-A0A9P6M289-F1
#
_entry.id   AF-A0A9P6M289-F1
#
_cell.length_a   1.000
_cell.length_b   1.000
_cell.length_c   1.000
_cell.angle_alpha   90.00
_cell.angle_beta   90.00
_cell.angle_gamma   90.00
#
_symmetry.space_group_name_H-M   'P 1'
#
loop_
_entity.id
_entity.type
_entity.pdbx_description
1 polymer ?
#
loop_
_entity_poly.entity_id
_entity_poly.type
_entity_poly.pdbx_seq_one_letter_code
_entity_poly.pdbx_strand_id
1 'polypeptide(L)'
;MVATLSCSGASLNAMVFGLPLVFGIAHVHHGYATYVQKGRTQQALIEAVIIALVQLTYTSLFGWFATFLFLRTSNLLAPCLTHSFCNMMGLPDVSNIGHYNASWKKWIYAAFIVGLILFVMLMVPMTQPALYGDAKSSIYWPITVTAQP
;
A
#
# COMPACT_ATOMS: atom_id res chain seq x y z
N MET A 1 14.47 -0.79 -5.48
CA MET A 1 14.81 -1.93 -4.60
C MET A 1 14.25 -3.26 -5.12
N VAL A 2 12.99 -3.32 -5.58
CA VAL A 2 12.41 -4.59 -6.11
C VAL A 2 13.22 -5.12 -7.30
N ALA A 3 13.49 -4.29 -8.31
CA ALA A 3 14.28 -4.71 -9.48
C ALA A 3 15.70 -5.18 -9.12
N THR A 4 16.37 -4.50 -8.19
CA THR A 4 17.72 -4.88 -7.74
C THR A 4 17.74 -6.21 -6.99
N LEU A 5 16.73 -6.49 -6.15
CA LEU A 5 16.60 -7.79 -5.47
C LEU A 5 16.21 -8.91 -6.44
N SER A 6 15.39 -8.60 -7.44
CA SER A 6 15.08 -9.55 -8.52
C SER A 6 16.36 -9.97 -9.25
N CYS A 7 17.22 -9.01 -9.60
CA CYS A 7 18.51 -9.29 -10.22
C CYS A 7 19.49 -10.07 -9.32
N SER A 8 19.36 -9.97 -7.99
CA SER A 8 20.20 -10.74 -7.06
C SER A 8 19.69 -12.18 -6.83
N GLY A 9 18.58 -12.57 -7.47
CA GLY A 9 17.95 -13.88 -7.27
C GLY A 9 17.24 -14.01 -5.91
N ALA A 10 16.84 -12.91 -5.29
CA ALA A 10 16.09 -12.95 -4.03
C ALA A 10 14.70 -13.59 -4.24
N SER A 11 14.20 -14.25 -3.19
CA SER A 11 12.87 -14.88 -3.26
C SER A 11 11.75 -13.85 -3.40
N LEU A 12 10.64 -14.28 -4.02
CA LEU A 12 9.42 -13.46 -4.14
C LEU A 12 8.94 -12.96 -2.77
N ASN A 13 9.00 -13.81 -1.75
CA ASN A 13 8.61 -13.45 -0.39
C ASN A 13 9.49 -12.35 0.21
N ALA A 14 10.81 -12.38 -0.03
CA ALA A 14 11.70 -11.32 0.45
C ALA A 14 11.40 -9.98 -0.23
N MET A 15 11.07 -10.00 -1.53
CA MET A 15 10.71 -8.79 -2.27
C MET A 15 9.35 -8.23 -1.85
N VAL A 16 8.33 -9.10 -1.76
CA VAL A 16 6.96 -8.70 -1.44
C VAL A 16 6.84 -8.29 0.02
N PHE A 17 7.32 -9.11 0.96
CA PHE A 17 7.11 -8.86 2.39
C PHE A 17 8.26 -8.12 3.06
N GLY A 18 9.50 -8.42 2.68
CA GLY A 18 10.69 -7.87 3.35
C GLY A 18 10.96 -6.40 3.01
N LEU A 19 10.98 -6.03 1.73
CA LEU A 19 11.34 -4.67 1.30
C LEU A 19 10.39 -3.60 1.88
N PRO A 20 9.06 -3.78 1.85
CA PRO A 20 8.15 -2.76 2.39
C PRO A 20 8.25 -2.57 3.90
N LEU A 21 8.67 -3.60 4.65
CA LEU A 21 8.87 -3.49 6.09
C LEU A 21 10.01 -2.52 6.43
N VAL A 22 11.11 -2.52 5.65
CA VAL A 22 12.22 -1.57 5.86
C VAL A 22 11.73 -0.13 5.74
N PHE A 23 10.87 0.14 4.75
CA PHE A 23 10.25 1.45 4.56
C PHE A 23 9.25 1.78 5.68
N GLY A 24 8.45 0.81 6.12
CA GLY A 24 7.52 0.98 7.24
C GLY A 24 8.23 1.29 8.57
N ILE A 25 9.33 0.58 8.89
CA ILE A 25 10.12 0.79 10.11
C ILE A 25 10.69 2.20 10.15
N ALA A 26 11.08 2.76 9.00
CA ALA A 26 11.57 4.14 8.94
C ALA A 26 10.56 5.13 9.52
N HIS A 27 9.25 4.87 9.47
CA HIS A 27 8.20 5.77 9.96
C HIS A 27 7.97 5.68 11.48
N VAL A 28 8.56 4.71 12.18
CA VAL A 28 8.49 4.62 13.65
C VAL A 28 9.01 5.89 14.33
N HIS A 29 9.93 6.61 13.67
CA HIS A 29 10.44 7.90 14.16
C HIS A 29 9.34 8.96 14.36
N HIS A 30 8.21 8.90 13.63
CA HIS A 30 7.08 9.83 13.84
C HIS A 30 6.38 9.59 15.18
N GLY A 31 6.26 8.33 15.60
CA GLY A 31 5.76 7.99 16.93
C GLY A 31 6.71 8.53 18.00
N TYR A 32 8.02 8.32 17.84
CA TYR A 32 9.01 8.87 18.75
C TYR A 32 8.98 10.41 18.83
N ALA A 33 8.87 11.09 17.68
CA ALA A 33 8.74 12.54 17.64
C ALA A 33 7.49 13.02 18.40
N THR A 34 6.36 12.34 18.24
CA THR A 34 5.11 12.64 18.97
C THR A 34 5.28 12.45 20.47
N TYR A 35 5.92 11.36 20.89
CA TYR A 35 6.20 11.10 22.31
C TYR A 35 7.03 12.21 22.95
N VAL A 36 8.08 12.68 22.25
CA VAL A 36 8.93 13.78 22.72
C VAL A 36 8.17 15.10 22.74
N GLN A 37 7.43 15.43 21.68
CA GLN A 37 6.69 16.69 21.56
C GLN A 37 5.56 16.83 22.58
N LYS A 38 4.90 15.73 22.95
CA LYS A 38 3.81 15.71 23.93
C LYS A 38 4.28 15.52 25.38
N GLY A 39 5.55 15.79 25.66
CA GLY A 39 6.07 15.88 27.02
C GLY A 39 6.39 14.53 27.68
N ARG A 40 6.56 13.46 26.90
CA ARG A 40 7.02 12.14 27.39
C ARG A 40 6.14 11.52 28.49
N THR A 41 4.85 11.82 28.48
CA THR A 41 3.87 11.26 29.44
C THR A 41 3.43 9.85 29.02
N GLN A 42 2.77 9.13 29.92
CA GLN A 42 2.16 7.83 29.60
C GLN A 42 1.12 7.97 28.47
N GLN A 43 0.34 9.05 28.47
CA GLN A 43 -0.62 9.33 27.40
C GLN A 43 0.08 9.60 26.06
N ALA A 44 1.16 10.38 26.06
CA ALA A 44 1.97 10.62 24.88
C ALA A 44 2.59 9.32 24.32
N LEU A 45 2.97 8.39 25.20
CA LEU A 45 3.49 7.08 24.80
C LEU A 45 2.41 6.23 24.11
N ILE A 46 1.21 6.17 24.68
CA ILE A 46 0.08 5.44 24.09
C ILE A 46 -0.22 5.98 22.69
N GLU A 47 -0.31 7.30 22.55
CA GLU A 47 -0.56 7.94 21.26
C GLU A 47 0.57 7.70 20.25
N ALA A 48 1.83 7.79 20.69
CA ALA A 48 2.99 7.51 19.87
C ALA A 48 3.00 6.07 19.34
N VAL A 49 2.65 5.10 20.18
CA VAL A 49 2.54 3.68 19.80
C VAL A 49 1.42 3.50 18.78
N ILE A 50 0.25 4.10 18.99
CA ILE A 50 -0.87 4.02 18.04
C ILE A 50 -0.46 4.61 16.69
N ILE A 51 0.14 5.80 16.67
CA ILE A 51 0.62 6.45 15.43
C ILE A 51 1.64 5.56 14.72
N ALA A 52 2.64 5.03 15.45
CA ALA A 52 3.66 4.18 14.87
C ALA A 52 3.07 2.89 14.29
N LEU A 53 2.14 2.24 14.98
CA LEU A 53 1.48 1.02 14.51
C LEU A 53 0.61 1.26 13.28
N VAL A 54 -0.18 2.35 13.27
CA VAL A 54 -1.00 2.73 12.11
C VAL A 54 -0.10 3.02 10.92
N GLN A 55 0.95 3.84 11.10
CA GLN A 55 1.88 4.19 10.03
C GLN A 55 2.63 2.96 9.50
N LEU A 56 3.14 2.11 10.39
CA LEU A 56 3.83 0.87 10.01
C LEU A 56 2.90 -0.04 9.21
N THR A 57 1.67 -0.27 9.69
CA THR A 57 0.70 -1.16 9.04
C THR A 57 0.29 -0.62 7.68
N TYR A 58 -0.11 0.66 7.62
CA TYR A 58 -0.56 1.29 6.39
C TYR A 58 0.54 1.31 5.33
N THR A 59 1.75 1.74 5.73
CA THR A 59 2.90 1.82 4.84
C THR A 59 3.35 0.44 4.34
N SER A 60 3.29 -0.59 5.19
CA SER A 60 3.65 -1.95 4.82
C SER A 60 2.67 -2.54 3.81
N LEU A 61 1.36 -2.46 4.08
CA LEU A 61 0.32 -2.91 3.16
C LEU A 61 0.44 -2.21 1.81
N PHE A 62 0.71 -0.91 1.84
CA PHE A 62 0.83 -0.14 0.63
C PHE A 62 2.07 -0.48 -0.20
N GLY A 63 3.21 -0.70 0.47
CA GLY A 63 4.42 -1.17 -0.21
C GLY A 63 4.29 -2.61 -0.72
N TRP A 64 3.55 -3.49 -0.03
CA TRP A 64 3.21 -4.83 -0.55
C TRP A 64 2.39 -4.71 -1.84
N PHE A 65 1.37 -3.85 -1.86
CA PHE A 65 0.55 -3.63 -3.04
C PHE A 65 1.34 -3.00 -4.20
N ALA A 66 2.16 -1.98 -3.96
CA ALA A 66 3.02 -1.38 -4.98
C ALA A 66 4.02 -2.41 -5.55
N THR A 67 4.59 -3.26 -4.70
CA THR A 67 5.48 -4.35 -5.14
C THR A 67 4.74 -5.38 -5.98
N PHE A 68 3.54 -5.79 -5.56
CA PHE A 68 2.66 -6.67 -6.32
C PHE A 68 2.36 -6.09 -7.72
N LEU A 69 1.96 -4.83 -7.80
CA LEU A 69 1.71 -4.14 -9.08
C LEU A 69 2.96 -4.14 -9.95
N PHE A 70 4.12 -3.79 -9.39
CA PHE A 70 5.35 -3.73 -10.16
C PHE A 70 5.75 -5.09 -10.72
N LEU A 71 5.67 -6.15 -9.90
CA LEU A 71 5.98 -7.52 -10.30
C LEU A 71 5.05 -8.03 -11.41
N ARG A 72 3.76 -7.71 -11.32
CA ARG A 72 2.73 -8.15 -12.28
C ARG A 72 2.76 -7.38 -13.60
N THR A 73 3.01 -6.08 -13.55
CA THR A 73 2.92 -5.19 -14.71
C THR A 73 4.28 -4.94 -15.37
N SER A 74 5.38 -5.22 -14.67
CA SER A 74 6.74 -4.87 -15.08
C SER A 74 6.87 -3.41 -15.50
N ASN A 75 6.09 -2.50 -14.89
CA ASN A 75 6.03 -1.09 -15.23
C ASN A 75 6.00 -0.23 -13.96
N LEU A 76 6.91 0.75 -13.85
CA LEU A 76 6.96 1.67 -12.69
C LEU A 76 5.78 2.65 -12.63
N LEU A 77 5.12 2.95 -13.75
CA LEU A 77 3.99 3.86 -13.77
C LEU A 77 2.82 3.34 -12.92
N ALA A 78 2.56 2.04 -12.93
CA ALA A 78 1.47 1.44 -12.17
C ALA A 78 1.59 1.66 -10.65
N PRO A 79 2.71 1.30 -9.97
CA PRO A 79 2.88 1.59 -8.56
C PRO A 79 3.00 3.10 -8.29
N CYS A 80 3.61 3.90 -9.16
CA CYS A 80 3.73 5.35 -8.95
C CYS A 80 2.36 6.05 -8.94
N LEU A 81 1.50 5.79 -9.93
CA LEU A 81 0.17 6.39 -10.01
C LEU A 81 -0.70 5.99 -8.82
N THR A 82 -0.65 4.70 -8.46
CA THR A 82 -1.34 4.19 -7.28
C THR A 82 -0.83 4.86 -6.01
N HIS A 83 0.49 5.06 -5.89
CA HIS A 83 1.13 5.76 -4.77
C HIS A 83 0.65 7.20 -4.64
N SER A 84 0.68 7.95 -5.74
CA SER A 84 0.18 9.32 -5.74
C SER A 84 -1.31 9.39 -5.37
N PHE A 85 -2.13 8.48 -5.90
CA PHE A 85 -3.55 8.43 -5.59
C PHE A 85 -3.82 8.11 -4.11
N CYS A 86 -3.19 7.09 -3.56
CA CYS A 86 -3.38 6.71 -2.15
C CYS A 86 -2.86 7.77 -1.18
N ASN A 87 -1.77 8.47 -1.51
CA ASN A 87 -1.30 9.60 -0.69
C ASN A 87 -2.26 10.79 -0.74
N MET A 88 -2.90 11.03 -1.89
CA MET A 88 -3.90 12.08 -2.03
C MET A 88 -5.18 11.77 -1.25
N MET A 89 -5.63 10.51 -1.26
CA MET A 89 -6.86 10.09 -0.58
C MET A 89 -6.67 9.86 0.92
N GLY A 90 -5.52 9.31 1.32
CA GLY A 90 -5.24 8.95 2.72
C GLY A 90 -6.13 7.81 3.24
N LEU A 91 -6.16 7.66 4.57
CA LEU A 91 -7.08 6.73 5.23
C LEU A 91 -8.50 7.31 5.24
N PRO A 92 -9.53 6.44 5.23
CA PRO A 92 -10.92 6.87 5.39
C PRO A 92 -11.08 7.69 6.68
N ASP A 93 -11.53 8.93 6.54
CA ASP A 93 -11.84 9.78 7.68
C ASP A 93 -13.13 9.32 8.33
N VAL A 94 -13.02 8.42 9.29
CA VAL A 94 -14.14 7.92 10.08
C VAL A 94 -14.59 8.90 11.16
N SER A 95 -13.75 9.87 11.54
CA SER A 95 -14.08 10.85 12.58
C SER A 95 -15.16 11.83 12.12
N ASN A 96 -15.09 12.28 10.87
CA ASN A 96 -16.03 13.27 10.36
C ASN A 96 -17.37 12.69 9.85
N ILE A 97 -17.49 11.36 9.74
CA ILE A 97 -18.73 10.70 9.28
C ILE A 97 -19.92 11.01 10.21
N GLY A 98 -19.65 11.24 11.49
CA GLY A 98 -20.65 11.55 12.52
C GLY A 98 -21.52 12.77 12.20
N HIS A 99 -20.99 13.75 11.47
CA HIS A 99 -21.64 15.02 11.17
C HIS A 99 -22.67 14.95 10.02
N TYR A 100 -22.68 13.87 9.23
CA TYR A 100 -23.62 13.71 8.12
C TYR A 100 -24.99 13.19 8.59
N ASN A 101 -26.03 13.47 7.80
CA ASN A 101 -27.36 12.92 8.05
C ASN A 101 -27.38 11.38 7.86
N ALA A 102 -28.41 10.72 8.40
CA ALA A 102 -28.48 9.24 8.41
C ALA A 102 -28.44 8.61 7.01
N SER A 103 -29.00 9.27 6.00
CA SER A 103 -28.99 8.78 4.61
C SER A 103 -27.60 8.88 3.97
N TRP A 104 -26.89 10.00 4.16
CA TRP A 104 -25.52 10.16 3.67
C TRP A 104 -24.54 9.21 4.33
N LYS A 105 -24.69 8.96 5.64
CA LYS A 105 -23.89 7.94 6.34
C LYS A 105 -23.99 6.57 5.67
N LYS A 106 -25.21 6.13 5.33
CA LYS A 106 -25.43 4.86 4.62
C LYS A 106 -24.70 4.82 3.27
N TRP A 107 -24.76 5.89 2.50
CA TRP A 107 -24.06 5.98 1.21
C TRP A 107 -22.54 5.97 1.35
N ILE A 108 -21.99 6.67 2.35
CA ILE A 108 -20.54 6.67 2.63
C ILE A 108 -20.08 5.25 2.99
N TYR A 109 -20.75 4.58 3.93
CA TYR A 109 -20.38 3.21 4.29
C TYR A 109 -20.58 2.22 3.13
N ALA A 110 -21.65 2.37 2.35
CA ALA A 110 -21.87 1.57 1.15
C ALA A 110 -20.74 1.76 0.15
N ALA A 111 -20.28 3.00 -0.09
CA ALA A 111 -19.17 3.29 -0.99
C ALA A 111 -17.85 2.64 -0.52
N PHE A 112 -17.56 2.64 0.80
CA PHE A 112 -16.38 1.94 1.32
C PHE A 112 -16.46 0.43 1.12
N ILE A 113 -17.60 -0.20 1.41
CA ILE A 113 -17.78 -1.64 1.26
C ILE A 113 -17.70 -2.04 -0.22
N VAL A 114 -18.46 -1.35 -1.08
CA VAL A 114 -18.47 -1.62 -2.52
C VAL A 114 -17.09 -1.36 -3.12
N GLY A 115 -16.42 -0.27 -2.75
CA GLY A 115 -15.06 0.04 -3.20
C GLY A 115 -14.05 -1.05 -2.82
N LEU A 116 -14.11 -1.56 -1.59
CA LEU A 116 -13.24 -2.65 -1.15
C LEU A 116 -13.52 -3.95 -1.90
N ILE A 117 -14.80 -4.31 -2.08
CA ILE A 117 -15.20 -5.51 -2.84
C ILE A 117 -14.70 -5.41 -4.29
N LEU A 118 -14.96 -4.29 -4.95
CA LEU A 118 -14.51 -4.06 -6.32
C LEU A 118 -12.99 -4.07 -6.42
N PHE A 119 -12.28 -3.46 -5.47
CA PHE A 119 -10.82 -3.47 -5.43
C PHE A 119 -10.28 -4.90 -5.37
N VAL A 120 -10.78 -5.74 -4.46
CA VAL A 120 -10.35 -7.14 -4.33
C VAL A 120 -10.70 -7.95 -5.58
N MET A 121 -11.92 -7.79 -6.11
CA MET A 121 -12.36 -8.52 -7.30
C MET A 121 -11.58 -8.13 -8.56
N LEU A 122 -11.25 -6.85 -8.72
CA LEU A 122 -10.57 -6.32 -9.90
C LEU A 122 -9.04 -6.38 -9.81
N MET A 123 -8.48 -6.61 -8.62
CA MET A 123 -7.03 -6.63 -8.40
C MET A 123 -6.31 -7.57 -9.37
N VAL A 124 -6.74 -8.83 -9.50
CA VAL A 124 -6.10 -9.81 -10.39
C VAL A 124 -6.44 -9.56 -11.86
N PRO A 125 -7.72 -9.37 -12.25
CA PRO A 125 -8.08 -9.10 -13.65
C PRO A 125 -7.40 -7.86 -14.23
N MET A 126 -7.37 -6.75 -13.50
CA MET A 126 -6.80 -5.49 -14.00
C MET A 126 -5.28 -5.49 -14.00
N THR A 127 -4.64 -6.41 -13.27
CA THR A 127 -3.17 -6.55 -13.26
C THR A 127 -2.69 -7.72 -14.11
N GLN A 128 -3.53 -8.25 -15.01
CA GLN A 128 -3.13 -9.32 -15.91
C GLN A 128 -1.93 -8.86 -16.77
N PRO A 129 -0.81 -9.61 -16.77
CA PRO A 129 0.41 -9.20 -17.49
C PRO A 129 0.16 -8.89 -18.97
N ALA A 130 -0.75 -9.64 -19.62
CA ALA A 130 -1.13 -9.45 -21.02
C ALA A 130 -1.72 -8.06 -21.34
N LEU A 131 -2.23 -7.32 -20.35
CA LEU A 131 -2.73 -5.95 -20.54
C LEU A 131 -1.61 -4.91 -20.64
N TYR A 132 -0.40 -5.25 -20.20
CA TYR A 132 0.72 -4.32 -20.05
C TYR A 132 1.83 -4.50 -21.09
N GLY A 133 1.71 -5.51 -21.96
CA GLY A 133 2.60 -5.71 -23.10
C GLY A 133 3.04 -7.15 -23.29
N ASP A 134 4.09 -7.33 -24.09
CA ASP A 134 4.71 -8.61 -24.41
C ASP A 134 6.10 -8.78 -23.75
N ALA A 135 6.79 -9.86 -24.09
CA ALA A 135 8.09 -10.20 -23.53
C ALA A 135 9.19 -9.14 -23.74
N LYS A 136 9.02 -8.19 -24.67
CA LYS A 136 10.00 -7.12 -24.97
C LYS A 136 9.52 -5.74 -24.54
N SER A 137 8.30 -5.64 -24.01
CA SER A 137 7.67 -4.35 -23.68
C SER A 137 8.21 -3.71 -22.40
N SER A 138 8.97 -4.44 -21.58
CA SER A 138 9.57 -3.92 -20.34
C SER A 138 11.08 -4.07 -20.32
N ILE A 139 11.74 -3.07 -19.72
CA ILE A 139 13.17 -3.03 -19.46
C ILE A 139 13.59 -3.84 -18.21
N TYR A 140 12.64 -4.21 -17.35
CA TYR A 140 12.95 -4.86 -16.06
C TYR A 140 13.00 -6.39 -16.20
N TRP A 141 11.92 -6.99 -16.65
CA TRP A 141 11.83 -8.41 -16.98
C TRP A 141 10.72 -8.67 -18.00
N PRO A 142 10.84 -9.75 -18.79
CA PRO A 142 9.84 -10.12 -19.77
C PRO A 142 8.45 -10.30 -19.15
N ILE A 143 7.44 -9.64 -19.73
CA ILE A 143 6.04 -9.85 -19.41
C ILE A 143 5.63 -11.16 -20.11
N THR A 144 5.96 -12.29 -19.51
CA THR A 144 5.58 -13.60 -20.03
C THR A 144 4.19 -13.99 -19.53
N VAL A 145 3.35 -14.51 -20.44
CA VAL A 145 1.96 -14.91 -20.22
C VAL A 145 1.82 -16.03 -19.17
N THR A 146 2.92 -16.65 -18.76
CA THR A 146 2.94 -17.62 -17.66
C THR A 146 3.15 -16.91 -16.34
N ALA A 147 2.05 -16.45 -15.74
CA ALA A 147 1.95 -16.51 -14.30
C ALA A 147 2.27 -17.96 -13.89
N GLN A 148 3.48 -18.21 -13.39
CA GLN A 148 3.72 -19.43 -12.63
C GLN A 148 2.84 -19.32 -11.36
N PRO A 149 2.16 -20.42 -11.00
CA PRO A 149 1.17 -20.45 -9.92
C PRO A 149 1.73 -20.04 -8.56
#